data_AF-A0A1B6GS67-F1
#
_entry.id   AF-A0A1B6GS67-F1
#
_cell.length_a   1.000
_cell.length_b   1.000
_cell.length_c   1.000
_cell.angle_alpha   90.00
_cell.angle_beta   90.00
_cell.angle_gamma   90.00
#
_symmetry.space_group_name_H-M   'P 1'
#
loop_
_entity.id
_entity.type
_entity.pdbx_description
1 polymer ?
#
loop_
_entity_poly.entity_id
_entity_poly.type
_entity_poly.pdbx_seq_one_letter_code
_entity_poly.pdbx_strand_id
1 'polypeptide(L)'
;MKVNSRYPQKPLRRKTFKFDILLFLMVLIFVFGYVPTITNTSRLHLCVLSLVCVSSIFLPYRIVVFLRDSVCLYTYVSVTDFLLKSVKTYNWRSIFCTCGPIIGLLLFHWLHHENDVKFQDLLSVQFSLLDIFICLLIPALGLYYQWDDCPLLESYRLEETSKFSGGSCMARGFFYGYLKIITPGLYDKIIIFQNENNLSDKEVPVKRLFVLIPSSTFIFDKLRKEADTVEPVEEGLDAHKQDRGLVLKRAYQNSMYKVRNKEKDRDYYVPLEGATPLKTFYETCISEPQYKEFKSEIISSFYYELERLINRDRIVKDMVELIYYDDENDPDIELAEVVKQRIKYLNRLNKSKNKKRKVL
;
A
#
# COMPACT_ATOMS: atom_id res chain seq x y z
N MET A 1 -23.36 -30.68 24.52
CA MET A 1 -24.14 -30.36 23.31
C MET A 1 -23.29 -29.46 22.42
N LYS A 2 -22.64 -29.98 21.36
CA LYS A 2 -21.85 -29.14 20.44
C LYS A 2 -22.82 -28.40 19.52
N VAL A 3 -22.96 -27.09 19.70
CA VAL A 3 -23.76 -26.25 18.81
C VAL A 3 -23.05 -26.23 17.45
N ASN A 4 -23.58 -26.99 16.49
CA ASN A 4 -23.18 -26.89 15.08
C ASN A 4 -23.66 -25.54 14.55
N SER A 5 -22.79 -24.53 14.65
CA SER A 5 -22.99 -23.25 13.98
C SER A 5 -23.04 -23.48 12.47
N ARG A 6 -24.20 -23.21 11.84
CA ARG A 6 -24.35 -23.21 10.36
C ARG A 6 -23.46 -22.19 9.67
N TYR A 7 -22.86 -21.26 10.41
CA TYR A 7 -22.02 -20.20 9.88
C TYR A 7 -20.54 -20.48 10.15
N PRO A 8 -19.65 -20.25 9.16
CA PRO A 8 -18.22 -20.29 9.40
C PRO A 8 -17.87 -19.23 10.46
N GLN A 9 -17.26 -19.65 11.57
CA GLN A 9 -16.96 -18.76 12.71
C GLN A 9 -15.92 -17.69 12.37
N LYS A 10 -15.12 -17.89 11.30
CA LYS A 10 -14.09 -16.98 10.83
C LYS A 10 -14.03 -17.02 9.30
N PRO A 11 -13.69 -15.91 8.62
CA PRO A 11 -13.43 -15.94 7.19
C PRO A 11 -12.30 -16.94 6.89
N LEU A 12 -12.50 -17.77 5.86
CA LEU A 12 -11.51 -18.73 5.44
C LEU A 12 -10.33 -17.98 4.81
N ARG A 13 -9.17 -18.07 5.45
CA ARG A 13 -7.92 -17.73 4.77
C ARG A 13 -7.70 -18.78 3.69
N ARG A 14 -7.51 -18.38 2.43
CA ARG A 14 -7.19 -19.29 1.33
C ARG A 14 -5.95 -20.10 1.73
N LYS A 15 -6.15 -21.39 2.05
CA LYS A 15 -5.09 -22.34 2.41
C LYS A 15 -5.10 -23.43 1.35
N THR A 16 -4.48 -23.17 0.22
CA THR A 16 -4.36 -24.13 -0.88
C THR A 16 -3.32 -25.22 -0.62
N PHE A 17 -2.49 -25.05 0.42
CA PHE A 17 -1.36 -25.92 0.76
C PHE A 17 -1.59 -27.44 0.61
N LYS A 18 -2.73 -27.97 1.08
CA LYS A 18 -3.02 -29.41 0.96
C LYS A 18 -3.31 -29.85 -0.48
N PHE A 19 -4.04 -29.04 -1.24
CA PHE A 19 -4.31 -29.29 -2.65
C PHE A 19 -3.03 -29.16 -3.48
N ASP A 20 -2.20 -28.17 -3.14
CA ASP A 20 -0.93 -27.91 -3.82
C ASP A 20 0.06 -29.08 -3.62
N ILE A 21 0.15 -29.62 -2.39
CA ILE A 21 0.93 -30.83 -2.11
C ILE A 21 0.41 -32.02 -2.91
N LEU A 22 -0.92 -32.22 -2.94
CA LEU A 22 -1.51 -33.34 -3.65
C LEU A 22 -1.23 -33.29 -5.15
N LEU A 23 -1.41 -32.12 -5.78
CA LEU A 23 -1.13 -31.98 -7.21
C LEU A 23 0.36 -32.16 -7.50
N PHE A 24 1.24 -31.60 -6.66
CA PHE A 24 2.69 -31.79 -6.82
C PHE A 24 3.07 -33.28 -6.74
N LEU A 25 2.52 -34.03 -5.79
CA LEU A 25 2.73 -35.48 -5.68
C LEU A 25 2.20 -36.23 -6.92
N MET A 26 1.03 -35.86 -7.44
CA MET A 26 0.49 -36.47 -8.68
C MET A 26 1.42 -36.25 -9.87
N VAL A 27 1.99 -35.06 -10.00
CA VAL A 27 2.93 -34.72 -11.08
C VAL A 27 4.23 -35.48 -10.93
N LEU A 28 4.77 -35.62 -9.71
CA LEU A 28 5.96 -36.43 -9.46
C LEU A 28 5.72 -37.91 -9.79
N ILE A 29 4.57 -38.46 -9.40
CA ILE A 29 4.19 -39.85 -9.70
C ILE A 29 4.06 -40.05 -11.22
N PHE A 30 3.47 -39.08 -11.93
CA PHE A 30 3.38 -39.13 -13.38
C PHE A 30 4.77 -39.09 -14.03
N VAL A 31 5.59 -38.09 -13.70
CA VAL A 31 6.91 -37.87 -14.34
C VAL A 31 7.91 -38.98 -14.01
N PHE A 32 7.98 -39.44 -12.76
CA PHE A 32 8.99 -40.42 -12.33
C PHE A 32 8.48 -41.86 -12.27
N GLY A 33 7.16 -42.06 -12.23
CA GLY A 33 6.54 -43.38 -12.22
C GLY A 33 6.13 -43.86 -13.60
N TYR A 34 5.40 -43.03 -14.36
CA TYR A 34 4.72 -43.45 -15.60
C TYR A 34 5.50 -43.12 -16.88
N VAL A 35 6.15 -41.96 -16.96
CA VAL A 35 6.94 -41.58 -18.15
C VAL A 35 8.05 -42.59 -18.50
N PRO A 36 8.85 -43.10 -17.55
CA PRO A 36 9.90 -44.07 -17.85
C PRO A 36 9.38 -45.34 -18.55
N THR A 37 8.12 -45.74 -18.27
CA THR A 37 7.53 -46.93 -18.88
C THR A 37 7.04 -46.68 -20.31
N ILE A 38 6.83 -45.42 -20.69
CA ILE A 38 6.41 -45.04 -22.06
C ILE A 38 7.63 -44.71 -22.92
N THR A 39 8.55 -43.89 -22.41
CA THR A 39 9.66 -43.35 -23.21
C THR A 39 10.89 -44.25 -23.20
N ASN A 40 10.88 -45.32 -22.38
CA ASN A 40 12.03 -46.20 -22.13
C ASN A 40 13.28 -45.45 -21.61
N THR A 41 13.09 -44.20 -21.17
CA THR A 41 14.12 -43.34 -20.60
C THR A 41 14.33 -43.73 -19.15
N SER A 42 15.59 -43.83 -18.71
CA SER A 42 15.85 -44.18 -17.31
C SER A 42 15.35 -43.09 -16.37
N ARG A 43 14.82 -43.50 -15.20
CA ARG A 43 14.33 -42.57 -14.15
C ARG A 43 15.38 -41.53 -13.77
N LEU A 44 16.64 -41.94 -13.72
CA LEU A 44 17.76 -41.10 -13.35
C LEU A 44 18.01 -40.00 -14.40
N HIS A 45 17.88 -40.32 -15.69
CA HIS A 45 18.04 -39.34 -16.76
C HIS A 45 16.89 -38.31 -16.75
N LEU A 46 15.66 -38.75 -16.46
CA LEU A 46 14.51 -37.85 -16.26
C LEU A 46 14.67 -36.96 -15.03
N CYS A 47 15.28 -37.45 -13.95
CA CYS A 47 15.62 -36.63 -12.78
C CYS A 47 16.59 -35.52 -13.16
N VAL A 48 17.68 -35.85 -13.85
CA VAL A 48 18.67 -34.86 -14.27
C VAL A 48 18.07 -33.85 -15.26
N LEU A 49 17.28 -34.31 -16.24
CA LEU A 49 16.62 -33.42 -17.20
C LEU A 49 15.63 -32.46 -16.52
N SER A 50 14.78 -32.97 -15.62
CA SER A 50 13.88 -32.14 -14.83
C SER A 50 14.64 -31.10 -14.02
N LEU A 51 15.80 -31.46 -13.46
CA LEU A 51 16.65 -30.58 -12.68
C LEU A 51 17.21 -29.44 -13.50
N VAL A 52 17.70 -29.75 -14.71
CA VAL A 52 18.22 -28.78 -15.68
C VAL A 52 17.11 -27.84 -16.15
N CYS A 53 15.92 -28.37 -16.48
CA CYS A 53 14.76 -27.56 -16.89
C CYS A 53 14.30 -26.60 -15.79
N VAL A 54 14.23 -27.06 -14.54
CA VAL A 54 13.87 -26.21 -13.39
C VAL A 54 14.92 -25.13 -13.17
N SER A 55 16.20 -25.48 -13.17
CA SER A 55 17.29 -24.52 -12.93
C SER A 55 17.37 -23.44 -14.00
N SER A 56 17.25 -23.84 -15.28
CA SER A 56 17.35 -22.93 -16.43
C SER A 56 16.21 -21.93 -16.51
N ILE A 57 15.04 -22.22 -15.95
CA ILE A 57 13.89 -21.29 -15.94
C ILE A 57 13.90 -20.41 -14.69
N PHE A 58 14.07 -21.01 -13.51
CA PHE A 58 13.97 -20.25 -12.25
C PHE A 58 15.18 -19.36 -11.98
N LEU A 59 16.40 -19.79 -12.31
CA LEU A 59 17.61 -19.01 -12.00
C LEU A 59 17.65 -17.68 -12.77
N PRO A 60 17.41 -17.61 -14.10
CA PRO A 60 17.41 -16.34 -14.82
C PRO A 60 16.27 -15.42 -14.39
N TYR A 61 15.06 -15.96 -14.19
CA TYR A 61 13.93 -15.19 -13.69
C TYR A 61 14.25 -14.54 -12.33
N ARG A 62 14.91 -15.27 -11.42
CA ARG A 62 15.34 -14.74 -10.12
C ARG A 62 16.43 -13.68 -10.23
N ILE A 63 17.39 -13.84 -11.14
CA ILE A 63 18.40 -12.81 -11.42
C ILE A 63 17.71 -11.52 -11.88
N VAL A 64 16.72 -11.61 -12.78
CA VAL A 64 15.96 -10.44 -13.24
C VAL A 64 15.21 -9.74 -12.10
N VAL A 65 14.52 -10.50 -11.23
CA VAL A 65 13.84 -9.93 -10.05
C VAL A 65 14.83 -9.25 -9.10
N PHE A 66 15.95 -9.91 -8.78
CA PHE A 66 16.99 -9.34 -7.92
C PHE A 66 17.57 -8.04 -8.49
N LEU A 67 17.83 -8.00 -9.80
CA LEU A 67 18.32 -6.80 -10.47
C LEU A 67 17.28 -5.68 -10.44
N ARG A 68 15.99 -5.99 -10.64
CA ARG A 68 14.91 -5.03 -10.55
C ARG A 68 14.76 -4.45 -9.15
N ASP A 69 14.78 -5.29 -8.13
CA ASP A 69 14.72 -4.87 -6.72
C ASP A 69 15.94 -4.01 -6.36
N SER A 70 17.13 -4.37 -6.85
CA SER A 70 18.36 -3.59 -6.66
C SER A 70 18.26 -2.19 -7.26
N VAL A 71 17.68 -2.05 -8.46
CA VAL A 71 17.46 -0.76 -9.11
C VAL A 71 16.44 0.10 -8.34
N CYS A 72 15.35 -0.52 -7.88
CA CYS A 72 14.30 0.20 -7.16
C CYS A 72 14.72 0.64 -5.75
N LEU A 73 15.51 -0.18 -5.03
CA LEU A 73 15.94 0.10 -3.66
C LEU A 73 17.25 0.89 -3.55
N TYR A 74 18.09 0.94 -4.60
CA TYR A 74 19.25 1.84 -4.66
C TYR A 74 18.86 3.31 -4.43
N THR A 75 17.61 3.66 -4.71
CA THR A 75 17.06 5.01 -4.48
C THR A 75 16.73 5.29 -3.00
N TYR A 76 16.69 4.27 -2.12
CA TYR A 76 16.10 4.40 -0.78
C TYR A 76 16.95 3.84 0.39
N VAL A 77 17.93 2.94 0.19
CA VAL A 77 18.66 2.28 1.30
C VAL A 77 20.16 2.03 0.98
N SER A 78 21.00 1.92 2.02
CA SER A 78 22.41 1.51 1.92
C SER A 78 22.56 0.10 1.29
N VAL A 79 23.61 -0.10 0.48
CA VAL A 79 23.86 -1.37 -0.24
C VAL A 79 23.99 -2.57 0.71
N THR A 80 24.57 -2.36 1.89
CA THR A 80 24.80 -3.40 2.90
C THR A 80 23.50 -3.87 3.57
N ASP A 81 22.61 -2.94 3.92
CA ASP A 81 21.33 -3.30 4.53
C ASP A 81 20.39 -3.96 3.52
N PHE A 82 20.46 -3.54 2.25
CA PHE A 82 19.75 -4.17 1.15
C PHE A 82 20.13 -5.65 0.99
N LEU A 83 21.42 -5.96 0.95
CA LEU A 83 21.89 -7.35 0.83
C LEU A 83 21.44 -8.20 2.01
N LEU A 84 21.52 -7.66 3.24
CA LEU A 84 21.10 -8.38 4.44
C LEU A 84 19.58 -8.63 4.48
N LYS A 85 18.76 -7.66 4.07
CA LYS A 85 17.29 -7.77 4.02
C LYS A 85 16.85 -8.72 2.88
N SER A 86 17.56 -8.70 1.74
CA SER A 86 17.34 -9.61 0.61
C SER A 86 17.67 -11.07 0.95
N VAL A 87 18.74 -11.30 1.72
CA VAL A 87 19.09 -12.65 2.23
C VAL A 87 18.08 -13.14 3.28
N LYS A 88 17.58 -12.25 4.15
CA LYS A 88 16.58 -12.61 5.18
C LYS A 88 15.17 -12.86 4.62
N THR A 89 14.81 -12.21 3.52
CA THR A 89 13.52 -12.42 2.82
C THR A 89 13.54 -13.62 1.87
N TYR A 90 14.69 -14.30 1.78
CA TYR A 90 14.87 -15.45 0.92
C TYR A 90 14.04 -16.64 1.44
N ASN A 91 12.95 -16.94 0.73
CA ASN A 91 12.07 -18.05 1.05
C ASN A 91 12.85 -19.38 0.98
N TRP A 92 12.74 -20.25 1.98
CA TRP A 92 13.39 -21.57 1.99
C TRP A 92 13.03 -22.41 0.76
N ARG A 93 11.83 -22.18 0.18
CA ARG A 93 11.40 -22.78 -1.08
C ARG A 93 12.29 -22.36 -2.27
N SER A 94 12.75 -21.11 -2.28
CA SER A 94 13.68 -20.59 -3.28
C SER A 94 15.07 -21.20 -3.13
N ILE A 95 15.56 -21.38 -1.89
CA ILE A 95 16.85 -22.06 -1.62
C ILE A 95 16.79 -23.49 -2.13
N PHE A 96 15.66 -24.18 -1.91
CA PHE A 96 15.47 -25.54 -2.39
C PHE A 96 15.46 -25.60 -3.93
N CYS A 97 14.82 -24.62 -4.60
CA CYS A 97 14.80 -24.55 -6.05
C CYS A 97 16.17 -24.21 -6.67
N THR A 98 17.03 -23.45 -5.98
CA THR A 98 18.36 -23.07 -6.50
C THR A 98 19.47 -24.05 -6.11
N CYS A 99 19.45 -24.56 -4.87
CA CYS A 99 20.47 -25.48 -4.36
C CYS A 99 20.13 -26.95 -4.58
N GLY A 100 18.84 -27.32 -4.65
CA GLY A 100 18.40 -28.69 -4.94
C GLY A 100 18.99 -29.26 -6.24
N PRO A 101 19.10 -28.47 -7.31
CA PRO A 101 19.83 -28.84 -8.52
C PRO A 101 21.31 -29.19 -8.35
N ILE A 102 22.01 -28.35 -7.60
CA ILE A 102 23.44 -28.53 -7.37
C ILE A 102 23.65 -29.79 -6.50
N ILE A 103 22.85 -29.96 -5.45
CA ILE A 103 22.88 -31.12 -4.56
C ILE A 103 22.51 -32.40 -5.33
N GLY A 104 21.51 -32.35 -6.21
CA GLY A 104 21.11 -33.49 -7.04
C GLY A 104 22.21 -33.94 -8.00
N LEU A 105 22.90 -33.00 -8.65
CA LEU A 105 24.06 -33.29 -9.50
C LEU A 105 25.23 -33.87 -8.70
N LEU A 106 25.50 -33.34 -7.50
CA LEU A 106 26.56 -33.85 -6.61
C LEU A 106 26.23 -35.26 -6.07
N LEU A 107 24.98 -35.51 -5.68
CA LEU A 107 24.51 -36.83 -5.25
C LEU A 107 24.56 -37.85 -6.39
N PHE A 108 24.22 -37.44 -7.62
CA PHE A 108 24.35 -38.28 -8.80
C PHE A 108 25.81 -38.66 -9.06
N HIS A 109 26.72 -37.67 -9.05
CA HIS A 109 28.15 -37.91 -9.21
C HIS A 109 28.70 -38.84 -8.12
N TRP A 110 28.22 -38.68 -6.88
CA TRP A 110 28.60 -39.53 -5.75
C TRP A 110 28.07 -40.97 -5.86
N LEU A 111 26.80 -41.16 -6.24
CA LEU A 111 26.18 -42.48 -6.39
C LEU A 111 26.73 -43.28 -7.58
N HIS A 112 27.23 -42.60 -8.62
CA HIS A 112 27.82 -43.23 -9.79
C HIS A 112 29.34 -43.23 -9.80
N HIS A 113 30.02 -42.84 -8.71
CA HIS A 113 31.48 -42.80 -8.62
C HIS A 113 32.16 -44.17 -8.86
N GLU A 114 31.45 -45.29 -8.70
CA GLU A 114 31.98 -46.65 -8.99
C GLU A 114 31.84 -47.08 -10.45
N ASN A 115 31.02 -46.38 -11.25
CA ASN A 115 30.91 -46.62 -12.68
C ASN A 115 31.61 -45.47 -13.39
N ASP A 116 32.55 -45.73 -14.31
CA ASP A 116 33.24 -44.74 -15.15
C ASP A 116 32.27 -44.02 -16.13
N VAL A 117 31.20 -43.40 -15.61
CA VAL A 117 30.29 -42.55 -16.38
C VAL A 117 31.03 -41.24 -16.59
N LYS A 118 31.62 -41.10 -17.78
CA LYS A 118 32.31 -39.86 -18.14
C LYS A 118 31.27 -38.76 -18.27
N PHE A 119 31.59 -37.54 -17.84
CA PHE A 119 30.70 -36.38 -17.99
C PHE A 119 30.27 -36.16 -19.47
N GLN A 120 31.07 -36.62 -20.44
CA GLN A 120 30.71 -36.66 -21.86
C GLN A 120 29.49 -37.54 -22.17
N ASP A 121 29.28 -38.63 -21.42
CA ASP A 121 28.12 -39.52 -21.57
C ASP A 121 26.81 -38.86 -21.09
N LEU A 122 26.91 -37.81 -20.27
CA LEU A 122 25.76 -36.97 -19.86
C LEU A 122 25.31 -36.03 -20.98
N LEU A 123 26.27 -35.52 -21.78
CA LEU A 123 26.03 -34.60 -22.90
C LEU A 123 25.67 -35.32 -24.21
N SER A 124 25.98 -36.62 -24.32
CA SER A 124 25.66 -37.44 -25.49
C SER A 124 24.28 -38.11 -25.41
N VAL A 125 23.55 -37.93 -24.30
CA VAL A 125 22.16 -38.38 -24.17
C VAL A 125 21.27 -37.57 -25.11
N GLN A 126 20.73 -38.24 -26.13
CA GLN A 126 19.65 -37.67 -26.95
C GLN A 126 18.35 -37.75 -26.17
N PHE A 127 17.94 -36.62 -25.57
CA PHE A 127 16.61 -36.51 -24.99
C PHE A 127 15.57 -36.42 -26.10
N SER A 128 14.51 -37.22 -25.98
CA SER A 128 13.34 -37.04 -26.82
C SER A 128 12.72 -35.66 -26.57
N LEU A 129 12.21 -35.01 -27.61
CA LEU A 129 11.41 -33.78 -27.46
C LEU A 129 10.25 -34.00 -26.46
N LEU A 130 9.69 -35.21 -26.43
CA LEU A 130 8.64 -35.59 -25.50
C LEU A 130 9.11 -35.56 -24.03
N ASP A 131 10.31 -36.06 -23.76
CA ASP A 131 10.90 -36.02 -22.40
C ASP A 131 11.12 -34.58 -21.93
N ILE A 132 11.57 -33.70 -22.85
CA ILE A 132 11.75 -32.27 -22.56
C ILE A 132 10.40 -31.61 -22.24
N PHE A 133 9.37 -31.83 -23.06
CA PHE A 133 8.03 -31.26 -22.80
C PHE A 133 7.43 -31.73 -21.47
N ILE A 134 7.64 -33.00 -21.12
CA ILE A 134 7.13 -33.56 -19.86
C ILE A 134 7.91 -32.99 -18.66
N CYS A 135 9.23 -32.90 -18.75
CA CYS A 135 10.06 -32.31 -17.71
C CYS A 135 9.81 -30.80 -17.52
N LEU A 136 9.33 -30.09 -18.56
CA LEU A 136 8.93 -28.68 -18.48
C LEU A 136 7.61 -28.46 -17.71
N LEU A 137 6.79 -29.49 -17.48
CA LEU A 137 5.57 -29.39 -16.68
C LEU A 137 5.88 -29.03 -15.21
N ILE A 138 6.99 -29.52 -14.67
CA ILE A 138 7.42 -29.24 -13.30
C ILE A 138 7.73 -27.75 -13.09
N PRO A 139 8.60 -27.10 -13.90
CA PRO A 139 8.81 -25.67 -13.77
C PRO A 139 7.61 -24.83 -14.18
N ALA A 140 6.81 -25.25 -15.17
CA ALA A 140 5.58 -24.54 -15.53
C ALA A 140 4.56 -24.54 -14.37
N LEU A 141 4.41 -25.67 -13.67
CA LEU A 141 3.62 -25.75 -12.46
C LEU A 141 4.26 -24.94 -11.33
N GLY A 142 5.58 -24.96 -11.19
CA GLY A 142 6.27 -24.13 -10.22
C GLY A 142 6.01 -22.64 -10.44
N LEU A 143 5.99 -22.15 -11.68
CA LEU A 143 5.63 -20.77 -12.01
C LEU A 143 4.12 -20.50 -11.79
N TYR A 144 3.25 -21.46 -12.14
CA TYR A 144 1.81 -21.34 -11.94
C TYR A 144 1.39 -21.31 -10.46
N TYR A 145 2.00 -22.18 -9.65
CA TYR A 145 1.85 -22.21 -8.19
C TYR A 145 2.62 -21.12 -7.48
N GLN A 146 3.36 -20.33 -8.27
CA GLN A 146 4.22 -19.29 -7.77
C GLN A 146 5.10 -19.87 -6.64
N TRP A 147 5.84 -20.94 -6.88
CA TRP A 147 6.82 -21.45 -5.92
C TRP A 147 7.92 -20.42 -5.64
N ASP A 148 8.00 -19.43 -6.51
CA ASP A 148 8.74 -18.20 -6.35
C ASP A 148 8.00 -17.11 -5.54
N ASP A 149 6.70 -17.24 -5.28
CA ASP A 149 5.93 -16.32 -4.45
C ASP A 149 6.53 -16.30 -3.04
N CYS A 150 7.05 -15.12 -2.72
CA CYS A 150 6.96 -14.62 -1.38
C CYS A 150 5.49 -14.19 -1.18
N PRO A 151 4.84 -14.41 -0.02
CA PRO A 151 3.59 -13.72 0.32
C PRO A 151 3.70 -12.20 0.20
N LEU A 152 4.94 -11.69 0.24
CA LEU A 152 5.31 -10.32 -0.12
C LEU A 152 4.96 -9.99 -1.57
N LEU A 153 5.00 -10.92 -2.53
CA LEU A 153 4.73 -10.70 -3.95
C LEU A 153 3.26 -10.39 -4.24
N GLU A 154 2.28 -11.00 -3.56
CA GLU A 154 0.87 -10.63 -3.74
C GLU A 154 0.54 -9.26 -3.10
N SER A 155 1.10 -8.96 -1.93
CA SER A 155 1.05 -7.60 -1.38
C SER A 155 1.82 -6.60 -2.25
N TYR A 156 2.96 -7.01 -2.80
CA TYR A 156 3.78 -6.23 -3.70
C TYR A 156 3.07 -6.05 -5.03
N ARG A 157 2.31 -7.00 -5.57
CA ARG A 157 1.51 -6.82 -6.80
C ARG A 157 0.36 -5.85 -6.58
N LEU A 158 -0.27 -5.86 -5.40
CA LEU A 158 -1.26 -4.85 -4.99
C LEU A 158 -0.63 -3.45 -4.81
N GLU A 159 0.63 -3.40 -4.41
CA GLU A 159 1.41 -2.17 -4.20
C GLU A 159 2.07 -1.64 -5.50
N GLU A 160 2.58 -2.53 -6.35
CA GLU A 160 3.23 -2.36 -7.65
C GLU A 160 2.21 -1.93 -8.71
N THR A 161 0.95 -2.38 -8.57
CA THR A 161 -0.16 -1.78 -9.32
C THR A 161 -0.45 -0.33 -8.89
N SER A 162 0.31 0.23 -7.93
CA SER A 162 0.27 1.60 -7.38
C SER A 162 -1.10 2.05 -6.86
N LYS A 163 -2.03 1.09 -6.66
CA LYS A 163 -3.44 1.38 -6.38
C LYS A 163 -3.88 1.04 -4.97
N PHE A 164 -3.10 0.25 -4.22
CA PHE A 164 -3.53 -0.34 -2.94
C PHE A 164 -2.43 -0.53 -1.89
N SER A 165 -1.55 0.48 -1.72
CA SER A 165 -0.63 0.60 -0.57
C SER A 165 -1.35 0.97 0.73
N GLY A 166 -0.65 0.93 1.88
CA GLY A 166 -1.19 1.37 3.18
C GLY A 166 -1.72 2.81 3.16
N GLY A 167 -0.94 3.75 2.63
CA GLY A 167 -1.35 5.16 2.48
C GLY A 167 -2.59 5.33 1.59
N SER A 168 -2.62 4.65 0.44
CA SER A 168 -3.76 4.73 -0.48
C SER A 168 -5.06 4.13 0.11
N CYS A 169 -4.96 3.06 0.92
CA CYS A 169 -6.09 2.48 1.62
C CYS A 169 -6.67 3.44 2.65
N MET A 170 -5.80 4.10 3.43
CA MET A 170 -6.19 5.14 4.37
C MET A 170 -6.90 6.29 3.68
N ALA A 171 -6.38 6.76 2.53
CA ALA A 171 -7.00 7.81 1.73
C ALA A 171 -8.40 7.43 1.23
N ARG A 172 -8.56 6.21 0.70
CA ARG A 172 -9.87 5.69 0.25
C ARG A 172 -10.86 5.57 1.40
N GLY A 173 -10.40 5.08 2.56
CA GLY A 173 -11.21 4.98 3.77
C GLY A 173 -11.71 6.34 4.23
N PHE A 174 -10.84 7.33 4.28
CA PHE A 174 -11.19 8.72 4.63
C PHE A 174 -12.12 9.36 3.61
N PHE A 175 -11.86 9.16 2.31
CA PHE A 175 -12.69 9.72 1.25
C PHE A 175 -14.11 9.14 1.25
N TYR A 176 -14.25 7.80 1.12
CA TYR A 176 -15.57 7.15 0.99
C TYR A 176 -16.30 7.00 2.33
N GLY A 177 -15.54 6.88 3.42
CA GLY A 177 -16.05 6.71 4.77
C GLY A 177 -16.40 8.03 5.47
N TYR A 178 -15.93 9.16 4.96
CA TYR A 178 -16.10 10.45 5.61
C TYR A 178 -16.29 11.63 4.65
N LEU A 179 -15.28 12.04 3.86
CA LEU A 179 -15.38 13.29 3.06
C LEU A 179 -16.58 13.31 2.11
N LYS A 180 -16.85 12.20 1.41
CA LYS A 180 -17.99 12.09 0.50
C LYS A 180 -19.35 12.17 1.22
N ILE A 181 -19.39 11.87 2.52
CA ILE A 181 -20.59 11.93 3.35
C ILE A 181 -20.84 13.36 3.84
N ILE A 182 -19.80 14.04 4.31
CA ILE A 182 -19.96 15.33 5.00
C ILE A 182 -19.99 16.53 4.05
N THR A 183 -19.43 16.41 2.85
CA THR A 183 -19.31 17.54 1.92
C THR A 183 -20.64 18.03 1.34
N PRO A 184 -21.65 17.17 1.04
CA PRO A 184 -22.98 17.65 0.67
C PRO A 184 -23.60 18.47 1.81
N GLY A 185 -23.94 19.73 1.52
CA GLY A 185 -24.53 20.68 2.48
C GLY A 185 -23.54 21.35 3.44
N LEU A 186 -22.23 21.06 3.33
CA LEU A 186 -21.22 21.73 4.17
C LEU A 186 -21.17 23.24 3.93
N TYR A 187 -21.33 23.69 2.68
CA TYR A 187 -21.35 25.11 2.35
C TYR A 187 -22.47 25.84 3.11
N ASP A 188 -23.68 25.29 3.08
CA ASP A 188 -24.85 25.89 3.72
C ASP A 188 -24.67 25.99 5.23
N LYS A 189 -24.07 24.98 5.85
CA LYS A 189 -23.72 25.01 7.28
C LYS A 189 -22.73 26.11 7.63
N ILE A 190 -21.73 26.34 6.78
CA ILE A 190 -20.78 27.44 6.99
C ILE A 190 -21.49 28.79 6.86
N ILE A 191 -22.44 28.93 5.92
CA ILE A 191 -23.25 30.15 5.78
C ILE A 191 -24.15 30.39 6.99
N ILE A 192 -24.82 29.33 7.48
CA ILE A 192 -25.66 29.41 8.68
C ILE A 192 -24.82 29.88 9.88
N PHE A 193 -23.69 29.21 10.13
CA PHE A 193 -22.74 29.61 11.17
C PHE A 193 -22.28 31.07 11.00
N GLN A 194 -21.93 31.49 9.78
CA GLN A 194 -21.51 32.85 9.48
C GLN A 194 -22.60 33.87 9.85
N ASN A 195 -23.85 33.60 9.50
CA ASN A 195 -24.98 34.49 9.76
C ASN A 195 -25.33 34.56 11.25
N GLU A 196 -25.38 33.41 11.94
CA GLU A 196 -25.70 33.33 13.37
C GLU A 196 -24.67 34.07 14.23
N ASN A 197 -23.40 34.05 13.80
CA ASN A 197 -22.31 34.73 14.49
C ASN A 197 -22.04 36.17 13.98
N ASN A 198 -22.89 36.72 13.10
CA ASN A 198 -22.74 38.06 12.51
C ASN A 198 -21.36 38.31 11.84
N LEU A 199 -20.78 37.27 11.23
CA LEU A 199 -19.46 37.34 10.62
C LEU A 199 -19.52 37.82 9.16
N SER A 200 -18.59 38.68 8.77
CA SER A 200 -18.47 39.14 7.38
C SER A 200 -17.77 38.12 6.48
N ASP A 201 -17.94 38.25 5.16
CA ASP A 201 -17.21 37.44 4.17
C ASP A 201 -15.68 37.60 4.25
N LYS A 202 -15.19 38.66 4.89
CA LYS A 202 -13.76 38.87 5.13
C LYS A 202 -13.25 38.02 6.30
N GLU A 203 -14.11 37.75 7.27
CA GLU A 203 -13.83 36.91 8.44
C GLU A 203 -14.02 35.43 8.11
N VAL A 204 -14.91 35.09 7.17
CA VAL A 204 -15.05 33.74 6.59
C VAL A 204 -14.60 33.73 5.12
N PRO A 205 -13.29 33.93 4.86
CA PRO A 205 -12.77 34.15 3.50
C PRO A 205 -12.84 32.92 2.60
N VAL A 206 -12.93 31.72 3.19
CA VAL A 206 -12.97 30.45 2.47
C VAL A 206 -14.03 29.55 3.10
N LYS A 207 -15.01 29.15 2.29
CA LYS A 207 -16.14 28.30 2.70
C LYS A 207 -15.88 26.85 2.30
N ARG A 208 -14.75 26.31 2.77
CA ARG A 208 -14.24 24.95 2.49
C ARG A 208 -13.63 24.34 3.75
N LEU A 209 -13.70 23.03 3.87
CA LEU A 209 -13.01 22.27 4.92
C LEU A 209 -11.52 22.20 4.61
N PHE A 210 -10.70 22.62 5.57
CA PHE A 210 -9.25 22.48 5.52
C PHE A 210 -8.85 21.17 6.22
N VAL A 211 -8.20 20.28 5.48
CA VAL A 211 -7.69 19.00 5.99
C VAL A 211 -6.18 19.09 6.14
N LEU A 212 -5.73 19.02 7.39
CA LEU A 212 -4.32 19.10 7.77
C LEU A 212 -3.60 17.77 7.61
N ILE A 213 -2.42 17.82 7.00
CA ILE A 213 -1.55 16.67 6.70
C ILE A 213 -0.12 17.04 7.16
N PRO A 214 0.24 16.81 8.43
CA PRO A 214 1.60 17.05 8.93
C PRO A 214 2.60 15.99 8.42
N SER A 215 3.85 16.38 8.18
CA SER A 215 4.95 15.45 7.84
C SER A 215 5.29 14.51 8.99
N SER A 216 5.03 14.93 10.23
CA SER A 216 5.22 14.11 11.44
C SER A 216 4.16 13.03 11.62
N THR A 217 3.04 13.10 10.88
CA THR A 217 1.78 12.36 11.10
C THR A 217 1.10 12.62 12.44
N PHE A 218 1.71 13.45 13.29
CA PHE A 218 1.20 13.77 14.60
C PHE A 218 0.13 14.85 14.51
N ILE A 219 -1.06 14.52 14.99
CA ILE A 219 -2.19 15.43 15.06
C ILE A 219 -2.63 15.50 16.53
N PHE A 220 -2.71 16.72 17.05
CA PHE A 220 -3.22 16.99 18.38
C PHE A 220 -4.73 16.69 18.44
N ASP A 221 -5.18 16.03 19.51
CA ASP A 221 -6.61 15.74 19.71
C ASP A 221 -7.40 17.02 20.06
N LYS A 222 -6.74 17.94 20.75
CA LYS A 222 -7.19 19.30 21.01
C LYS A 222 -6.03 20.24 20.74
N LEU A 223 -6.29 21.33 20.01
CA LEU A 223 -5.30 22.40 19.92
C LEU A 223 -4.96 22.85 21.34
N ARG A 224 -3.66 22.95 21.65
CA ARG A 224 -3.22 23.40 22.97
C ARG A 224 -3.73 24.83 23.16
N LYS A 225 -4.36 25.11 24.32
CA LYS A 225 -4.82 26.46 24.68
C LYS A 225 -3.69 27.50 24.65
N GLU A 226 -2.44 27.05 24.74
CA GLU A 226 -1.22 27.88 24.74
C GLU A 226 -0.76 28.28 23.33
N ALA A 227 -1.32 27.68 22.27
CA ALA A 227 -1.11 28.15 20.91
C ALA A 227 -2.13 29.28 20.64
N ASP A 228 -1.81 30.49 21.12
CA ASP A 228 -2.58 31.74 21.07
C ASP A 228 -3.05 32.19 19.66
N THR A 229 -2.90 31.35 18.63
CA THR A 229 -3.12 31.72 17.23
C THR A 229 -4.18 30.90 16.53
N VAL A 230 -4.61 29.75 17.07
CA VAL A 230 -5.76 28.99 16.56
C VAL A 230 -6.61 28.43 17.71
N GLU A 231 -7.84 28.89 17.81
CA GLU A 231 -8.77 28.57 18.89
C GLU A 231 -10.03 27.89 18.34
N PRO A 232 -10.50 26.77 18.94
CA PRO A 232 -11.78 26.18 18.56
C PRO A 232 -12.94 27.10 18.99
N VAL A 233 -13.94 27.24 18.14
CA VAL A 233 -15.23 27.87 18.49
C VAL A 233 -16.10 26.83 19.20
N GLU A 234 -16.66 27.19 20.36
CA GLU A 234 -17.44 26.25 21.19
C GLU A 234 -18.68 25.71 20.47
N GLU A 235 -19.40 26.59 19.78
CA GLU A 235 -20.51 26.23 18.90
C GLU A 235 -19.95 25.92 17.50
N GLY A 236 -19.69 24.64 17.22
CA GLY A 236 -19.20 24.19 15.91
C GLY A 236 -20.27 24.23 14.81
N LEU A 237 -20.00 23.59 13.66
CA LEU A 237 -21.00 23.48 12.59
C LEU A 237 -22.04 22.40 12.91
N ASP A 238 -23.30 22.58 12.49
CA ASP A 238 -24.34 21.57 12.69
C ASP A 238 -23.94 20.16 12.19
N ALA A 239 -24.25 19.14 12.98
CA ALA A 239 -23.93 17.75 12.65
C ALA A 239 -24.65 17.29 11.38
N HIS A 240 -23.93 16.67 10.44
CA HIS A 240 -24.56 15.89 9.37
C HIS A 240 -25.03 14.55 9.95
N LYS A 241 -26.28 14.15 9.70
CA LYS A 241 -26.83 12.88 10.19
C LYS A 241 -27.22 11.99 9.03
N GLN A 242 -26.66 10.77 8.99
CA GLN A 242 -26.98 9.76 7.99
C GLN A 242 -26.91 8.36 8.58
N ASP A 243 -27.77 7.45 8.14
CA ASP A 243 -27.67 6.03 8.49
C ASP A 243 -26.44 5.40 7.82
N ARG A 244 -25.59 4.72 8.60
CA ARG A 244 -24.34 4.13 8.08
C ARG A 244 -23.96 2.86 8.84
N GLY A 245 -23.80 1.76 8.13
CA GLY A 245 -23.30 0.50 8.70
C GLY A 245 -24.15 0.01 9.88
N LEU A 246 -25.48 0.07 9.75
CA LEU A 246 -26.47 -0.25 10.78
C LEU A 246 -26.53 0.73 11.98
N VAL A 247 -25.75 1.81 11.97
CA VAL A 247 -25.89 2.91 12.93
C VAL A 247 -26.89 3.92 12.36
N LEU A 248 -28.06 4.01 12.99
CA LEU A 248 -29.08 4.99 12.63
C LEU A 248 -28.65 6.40 13.05
N LYS A 249 -28.91 7.39 12.20
CA LYS A 249 -28.62 8.82 12.43
C LYS A 249 -27.20 9.08 12.93
N ARG A 250 -26.21 8.38 12.36
CA ARG A 250 -24.80 8.60 12.68
C ARG A 250 -24.46 10.07 12.44
N ALA A 251 -24.00 10.74 13.50
CA ALA A 251 -23.64 12.15 13.46
C ALA A 251 -22.19 12.34 13.04
N TYR A 252 -21.98 13.28 12.13
CA TYR A 252 -20.67 13.75 11.67
C TYR A 252 -20.58 15.24 11.97
N GLN A 253 -19.68 15.60 12.88
CA GLN A 253 -19.51 16.95 13.39
C GLN A 253 -18.22 17.54 12.83
N ASN A 254 -18.29 18.78 12.33
CA ASN A 254 -17.12 19.55 11.94
C ASN A 254 -16.96 20.74 12.89
N SER A 255 -15.74 21.03 13.29
CA SER A 255 -15.43 22.14 14.19
C SER A 255 -15.05 23.39 13.40
N MET A 256 -15.38 24.54 13.96
CA MET A 256 -14.97 25.84 13.46
C MET A 256 -13.81 26.37 14.29
N TYR A 257 -12.83 26.98 13.62
CA TYR A 257 -11.65 27.50 14.28
C TYR A 257 -11.45 28.97 13.95
N LYS A 258 -11.19 29.73 15.00
CA LYS A 258 -10.78 31.13 14.95
C LYS A 258 -9.25 31.18 14.83
N VAL A 259 -8.76 31.74 13.74
CA VAL A 259 -7.35 31.87 13.41
C VAL A 259 -6.95 33.33 13.55
N ARG A 260 -6.07 33.62 14.51
CA ARG A 260 -5.67 34.98 14.84
C ARG A 260 -4.86 35.60 13.72
N ASN A 261 -5.24 36.80 13.29
CA ASN A 261 -4.53 37.51 12.24
C ASN A 261 -4.14 38.92 12.69
N LYS A 262 -2.98 38.97 13.36
CA LYS A 262 -2.35 40.16 13.93
C LYS A 262 -2.13 41.29 12.90
N GLU A 263 -2.00 40.97 11.61
CA GLU A 263 -1.71 41.97 10.56
C GLU A 263 -2.93 42.82 10.16
N LYS A 264 -4.17 42.35 10.37
CA LYS A 264 -5.38 42.98 9.81
C LYS A 264 -6.46 43.33 10.83
N ASP A 265 -6.15 43.21 12.12
CA ASP A 265 -7.07 43.47 13.24
C ASP A 265 -8.39 42.70 13.11
N ARG A 266 -8.36 41.53 12.45
CA ARG A 266 -9.52 40.70 12.15
C ARG A 266 -9.11 39.26 12.03
N ASP A 267 -9.79 38.40 12.79
CA ASP A 267 -9.54 36.98 12.80
C ASP A 267 -10.26 36.27 11.65
N TYR A 268 -9.72 35.13 11.22
CA TYR A 268 -10.38 34.28 10.23
C TYR A 268 -11.08 33.12 10.91
N TYR A 269 -12.23 32.73 10.37
CA TYR A 269 -12.99 31.57 10.81
C TYR A 269 -12.98 30.55 9.69
N VAL A 270 -12.43 29.36 9.96
CA VAL A 270 -12.30 28.28 8.97
C VAL A 270 -12.67 26.91 9.55
N PRO A 271 -13.40 26.07 8.79
CA PRO A 271 -13.56 24.67 9.16
C PRO A 271 -12.22 23.98 8.96
N LEU A 272 -11.71 23.38 10.03
CA LEU A 272 -10.36 22.84 10.09
C LEU A 272 -10.39 21.48 10.80
N GLU A 273 -9.66 20.51 10.27
CA GLU A 273 -9.52 19.20 10.90
C GLU A 273 -8.20 18.53 10.49
N GLY A 274 -7.72 17.62 11.32
CA GLY A 274 -6.61 16.73 10.95
C GLY A 274 -7.09 15.52 10.15
N ALA A 275 -6.28 15.07 9.19
CA ALA A 275 -6.50 13.80 8.52
C ALA A 275 -6.37 12.62 9.51
N THR A 276 -7.48 12.20 10.11
CA THR A 276 -7.54 11.18 11.17
C THR A 276 -6.77 9.88 10.87
N PRO A 277 -6.73 9.35 9.64
CA PRO A 277 -5.93 8.15 9.37
C PRO A 277 -4.43 8.32 9.66
N LEU A 278 -3.88 9.53 9.53
CA LEU A 278 -2.47 9.78 9.86
C LEU A 278 -2.22 9.71 11.36
N LYS A 279 -3.20 10.09 12.19
CA LYS A 279 -3.15 9.88 13.64
C LYS A 279 -3.12 8.39 13.99
N THR A 280 -3.95 7.58 13.33
CA THR A 280 -3.91 6.12 13.49
C THR A 280 -2.56 5.55 13.08
N PHE A 281 -1.96 6.05 12.00
CA PHE A 281 -0.63 5.65 11.60
C PHE A 281 0.45 6.07 12.60
N TYR A 282 0.38 7.30 13.13
CA TYR A 282 1.26 7.77 14.20
C TYR A 282 1.22 6.86 15.44
N GLU A 283 0.02 6.50 15.90
CA GLU A 283 -0.19 5.57 17.03
C GLU A 283 0.36 4.17 16.71
N THR A 284 0.21 3.72 15.47
CA THR A 284 0.81 2.47 14.98
C THR A 284 2.33 2.53 15.08
N CYS A 285 2.96 3.63 14.65
CA CYS A 285 4.41 3.84 14.78
C CYS A 285 4.90 3.92 16.22
N ILE A 286 4.06 4.31 17.18
CA ILE A 286 4.41 4.24 18.61
C ILE A 286 4.43 2.78 19.08
N SER A 287 3.38 2.02 18.74
CA SER A 287 3.27 0.61 19.13
C SER A 287 4.25 -0.31 18.39
N GLU A 288 4.54 0.02 17.15
CA GLU A 288 5.32 -0.77 16.20
C GLU A 288 6.35 0.14 15.49
N PRO A 289 7.48 0.47 16.17
CA PRO A 289 8.45 1.45 15.71
C PRO A 289 9.07 1.16 14.34
N GLN A 290 9.08 -0.11 13.92
CA GLN A 290 9.56 -0.51 12.60
C GLN A 290 8.83 0.19 11.46
N TYR A 291 7.57 0.63 11.63
CA TYR A 291 6.85 1.31 10.56
C TYR A 291 7.26 2.76 10.35
N LYS A 292 8.03 3.35 11.27
CA LYS A 292 8.54 4.73 11.11
C LYS A 292 9.40 4.88 9.86
N GLU A 293 10.08 3.81 9.42
CA GLU A 293 10.91 3.83 8.21
C GLU A 293 10.10 4.12 6.93
N PHE A 294 8.81 3.77 6.93
CA PHE A 294 7.92 3.92 5.77
C PHE A 294 7.04 5.19 5.81
N LYS A 295 7.27 6.08 6.78
CA LYS A 295 6.39 7.23 7.04
C LYS A 295 6.24 8.15 5.82
N SER A 296 7.35 8.51 5.17
CA SER A 296 7.36 9.40 4.00
C SER A 296 6.57 8.81 2.83
N GLU A 297 6.74 7.51 2.57
CA GLU A 297 6.04 6.76 1.52
C GLU A 297 4.54 6.67 1.80
N ILE A 298 4.18 6.41 3.06
CA ILE A 298 2.79 6.33 3.49
C ILE A 298 2.09 7.69 3.39
N ILE A 299 2.73 8.78 3.82
CA ILE A 299 2.19 10.14 3.68
C ILE A 299 2.03 10.50 2.21
N SER A 300 3.08 10.29 1.40
CA SER A 300 3.05 10.58 -0.03
C SER A 300 1.91 9.82 -0.72
N SER A 301 1.82 8.51 -0.47
CA SER A 301 0.77 7.68 -1.03
C SER A 301 -0.62 8.06 -0.55
N PHE A 302 -0.78 8.45 0.72
CA PHE A 302 -2.02 8.98 1.27
C PHE A 302 -2.42 10.29 0.58
N TYR A 303 -1.52 11.26 0.52
CA TYR A 303 -1.76 12.60 -0.03
C TYR A 303 -2.19 12.51 -1.49
N TYR A 304 -1.39 11.86 -2.34
CA TYR A 304 -1.66 11.82 -3.78
C TYR A 304 -2.89 10.98 -4.12
N GLU A 305 -3.15 9.89 -3.40
CA GLU A 305 -4.39 9.13 -3.59
C GLU A 305 -5.62 9.95 -3.17
N LEU A 306 -5.55 10.66 -2.04
CA LEU A 306 -6.64 11.51 -1.58
C LEU A 306 -6.90 12.67 -2.55
N GLU A 307 -5.84 13.36 -2.98
CA GLU A 307 -5.91 14.43 -3.98
C GLU A 307 -6.53 13.92 -5.29
N ARG A 308 -6.14 12.72 -5.75
CA ARG A 308 -6.70 12.09 -6.94
C ARG A 308 -8.19 11.79 -6.78
N LEU A 309 -8.63 11.29 -5.62
CA LEU A 309 -10.03 11.01 -5.33
C LEU A 309 -10.86 12.30 -5.27
N ILE A 310 -10.36 13.31 -4.55
CA ILE A 310 -10.99 14.63 -4.45
C ILE A 310 -11.15 15.25 -5.84
N ASN A 311 -10.10 15.26 -6.65
CA ASN A 311 -10.14 15.89 -7.98
C ASN A 311 -11.11 15.23 -8.96
N ARG A 312 -11.48 13.96 -8.75
CA ARG A 312 -12.46 13.22 -9.56
C ARG A 312 -13.90 13.48 -9.16
N ASP A 313 -14.15 13.87 -7.91
CA ASP A 313 -15.50 14.14 -7.39
C ASP A 313 -15.71 15.65 -7.28
N ARG A 314 -16.55 16.20 -8.16
CA ARG A 314 -16.76 17.66 -8.26
C ARG A 314 -17.24 18.28 -6.95
N ILE A 315 -18.11 17.59 -6.21
CA ILE A 315 -18.68 18.11 -4.96
C ILE A 315 -17.57 18.20 -3.90
N VAL A 316 -16.81 17.12 -3.72
CA VAL A 316 -15.72 17.09 -2.74
C VAL A 316 -14.62 18.09 -3.12
N LYS A 317 -14.26 18.17 -4.41
CA LYS A 317 -13.24 19.08 -4.93
C LYS A 317 -13.49 20.55 -4.59
N ASP A 318 -14.75 20.98 -4.67
CA ASP A 318 -15.09 22.38 -4.44
C ASP A 318 -15.21 22.71 -2.94
N MET A 319 -15.33 21.70 -2.08
CA MET A 319 -15.57 21.84 -0.64
C MET A 319 -14.39 21.47 0.26
N VAL A 320 -13.35 20.82 -0.24
CA VAL A 320 -12.20 20.36 0.55
C VAL A 320 -10.90 20.97 0.02
N GLU A 321 -10.05 21.41 0.94
CA GLU A 321 -8.70 21.88 0.65
C GLU A 321 -7.69 21.07 1.48
N LEU A 322 -6.71 20.45 0.81
CA LEU A 322 -5.62 19.73 1.47
C LEU A 322 -4.48 20.68 1.83
N ILE A 323 -4.00 20.60 3.07
CA ILE A 323 -2.88 21.41 3.58
C ILE A 323 -1.81 20.48 4.12
N TYR A 324 -0.79 20.24 3.29
CA TYR A 324 0.46 19.61 3.73
C TYR A 324 1.39 20.66 4.32
N TYR A 325 2.04 20.35 5.44
CA TYR A 325 3.06 21.18 6.07
C TYR A 325 4.10 20.31 6.77
N ASP A 326 5.33 20.82 6.86
CA ASP A 326 6.48 20.06 7.32
C ASP A 326 6.87 20.45 8.75
N ASP A 327 6.20 19.86 9.72
CA ASP A 327 6.40 20.11 11.16
C ASP A 327 7.54 19.30 11.78
N GLU A 328 8.16 18.39 11.01
CA GLU A 328 9.38 17.71 11.45
C GLU A 328 10.64 18.53 11.20
N ASN A 329 10.74 19.17 10.03
CA ASN A 329 11.90 20.00 9.69
C ASN A 329 11.75 21.43 10.19
N ASP A 330 10.52 21.89 10.44
CA ASP A 330 10.22 23.19 11.04
C ASP A 330 9.30 23.03 12.26
N PRO A 331 9.84 22.65 13.43
CA PRO A 331 9.03 22.42 14.64
C PRO A 331 8.34 23.67 15.17
N ASP A 332 8.84 24.85 14.81
CA ASP A 332 8.31 26.16 15.21
C ASP A 332 7.20 26.64 14.26
N ILE A 333 6.80 25.80 13.29
CA ILE A 333 5.75 26.15 12.34
C ILE A 333 4.41 26.40 13.05
N GLU A 334 3.97 27.67 13.02
CA GLU A 334 2.67 28.03 13.57
C GLU A 334 1.54 27.62 12.61
N LEU A 335 0.61 26.79 13.11
CA LEU A 335 -0.55 26.34 12.33
C LEU A 335 -1.37 27.53 11.77
N ALA A 336 -1.47 28.62 12.52
CA ALA A 336 -2.13 29.84 12.05
C ALA A 336 -1.47 30.41 10.79
N GLU A 337 -0.14 30.40 10.71
CA GLU A 337 0.59 30.87 9.52
C GLU A 337 0.33 29.97 8.31
N VAL A 338 0.37 28.65 8.50
CA VAL A 338 0.06 27.67 7.44
C VAL A 338 -1.34 27.93 6.86
N VAL A 339 -2.34 28.11 7.73
CA VAL A 339 -3.72 28.37 7.33
C VAL A 339 -3.86 29.74 6.65
N LYS A 340 -3.25 30.79 7.20
CA LYS A 340 -3.27 32.14 6.61
C LYS A 340 -2.63 32.19 5.23
N GLN A 341 -1.49 31.53 5.06
CA GLN A 341 -0.81 31.40 3.76
C GLN A 341 -1.71 30.71 2.74
N ARG A 342 -2.39 29.62 3.14
CA ARG A 342 -3.34 28.92 2.26
C ARG A 342 -4.53 29.79 1.87
N ILE A 343 -5.13 30.52 2.82
CA ILE A 343 -6.22 31.49 2.54
C ILE A 343 -5.74 32.55 1.53
N LYS A 344 -4.55 33.11 1.73
CA LYS A 344 -3.96 34.13 0.83
C LYS A 344 -3.76 33.57 -0.59
N TYR A 345 -3.30 32.34 -0.71
CA TYR A 345 -3.14 31.63 -1.98
C TYR A 345 -4.49 31.43 -2.70
N LEU A 346 -5.50 30.89 -2.00
CA LEU A 346 -6.83 30.67 -2.58
C LEU A 346 -7.50 31.98 -3.04
N ASN A 347 -7.37 33.04 -2.24
CA ASN A 347 -7.87 34.36 -2.61
C ASN A 347 -7.20 34.93 -3.87
N ARG A 348 -5.89 34.73 -4.04
CA ARG A 348 -5.17 35.11 -5.26
C ARG A 348 -5.65 34.31 -6.48
N LEU A 349 -5.85 33.00 -6.33
CA LEU A 349 -6.40 32.15 -7.39
C LEU A 349 -7.79 32.59 -7.83
N ASN A 350 -8.68 32.90 -6.89
CA ASN A 350 -10.04 33.37 -7.18
C ASN A 350 -10.04 34.72 -7.92
N LYS A 351 -9.18 35.67 -7.50
CA LYS A 351 -8.98 36.95 -8.21
C LYS A 351 -8.50 36.73 -9.66
N SER A 352 -7.55 35.82 -9.86
CA SER A 352 -7.02 35.49 -11.20
C SER A 352 -8.11 34.87 -12.10
N LYS A 353 -8.90 33.93 -11.58
CA LYS A 353 -10.03 33.33 -12.31
C LYS A 353 -11.09 34.36 -12.70
N ASN A 354 -11.44 35.28 -11.79
CA ASN A 354 -12.40 36.34 -12.05
C ASN A 354 -11.87 37.36 -13.08
N LYS A 355 -10.56 37.66 -13.08
CA LYS A 355 -9.95 38.50 -14.11
C LYS A 355 -10.02 37.85 -15.49
N LYS A 356 -9.71 36.55 -15.61
CA LYS A 356 -9.81 35.81 -16.88
C LYS A 356 -11.24 35.75 -17.43
N ARG A 357 -12.24 35.57 -16.56
CA ARG A 357 -13.68 35.57 -16.96
C ARG A 357 -14.21 36.93 -17.42
N LYS A 358 -13.56 38.04 -17.08
CA LYS A 358 -13.95 39.40 -17.52
C LYS A 358 -13.30 39.83 -18.85
N VAL A 359 -12.32 39.06 -19.34
CA VAL A 359 -11.58 39.32 -20.59
C VAL A 359 -12.11 38.48 -21.74
N LEU A 360 -12.86 37.43 -21.43
CA LEU A 360 -13.76 36.69 -22.34
C LEU A 360 -15.14 37.33 -22.27
#